data_AF-A0A1I7RLL8-F1
#
_entry.id   AF-A0A1I7RLL8-F1
#
_cell.length_a   1.000
_cell.length_b   1.000
_cell.length_c   1.000
_cell.angle_alpha   90.00
_cell.angle_beta   90.00
_cell.angle_gamma   90.00
#
_symmetry.space_group_name_H-M   'P 1'
#
loop_
_entity.id
_entity.type
_entity.pdbx_description
1 polymer ?
#
loop_
_entity_poly.entity_id
_entity_poly.type
_entity_poly.pdbx_seq_one_letter_code
_entity_poly.pdbx_strand_id
1 'polypeptide(L)'
;MLTVKKMDQLFSNELKLYDNLKERHVASFEKLKANGFPVMMVHNSGPEQAQIDSKLADKLIADDVHKLRCCRCDAIFDVDEYDQSATEYRCRYHPGKRVTGELEGGAAGEKWRCCGGPRDSDGCTTSFYHAYLQTRRRELLNFIRTPKEDSEYDPRSRKVYILEAAFVYTTGGPEIARLLAVSWDGQPVLDLLVDANREYDIFDYDSFNSGITYEDVKDIKVDMYTARDVLFKLINHKTILVGHCLDMIMRAMKMVHLNIVDTSLIYRSTKLNCKYSLRSSTAHHLNFAIHEKGYDLDENCQAILQLLCLRVKEEFRRRHDNTFRFIIRK
;
A
#
# COMPACT_ATOMS: atom_id res chain seq x y z
N MET A 1 3.34 -17.08 16.74
CA MET A 1 3.68 -15.76 16.17
C MET A 1 5.15 -15.76 15.76
N LEU A 2 5.48 -15.49 14.48
CA LEU A 2 6.87 -15.43 14.02
C LEU A 2 7.46 -14.08 14.45
N THR A 3 8.16 -14.03 15.58
CA THR A 3 8.72 -12.78 16.13
C THR A 3 9.97 -12.30 15.39
N VAL A 4 10.23 -10.99 15.43
CA VAL A 4 11.49 -10.27 15.12
C VAL A 4 12.77 -11.09 15.37
N LYS A 5 12.83 -11.82 16.50
CA LYS A 5 13.96 -12.70 16.90
C LYS A 5 14.42 -13.69 15.83
N LYS A 6 13.64 -13.94 14.77
CA LYS A 6 14.00 -14.83 13.65
C LYS A 6 14.70 -14.13 12.48
N MET A 7 14.66 -12.80 12.32
CA MET A 7 15.46 -12.10 11.29
C MET A 7 16.93 -12.04 11.68
N ASP A 8 17.22 -11.79 12.96
CA ASP A 8 18.58 -11.86 13.52
C ASP A 8 19.23 -13.22 13.24
N GLN A 9 18.44 -14.30 13.35
CA GLN A 9 18.92 -15.66 13.07
C GLN A 9 19.20 -15.91 11.58
N LEU A 10 18.54 -15.20 10.66
CA LEU A 10 18.72 -15.40 9.21
C LEU A 10 19.89 -14.60 8.65
N PHE A 11 20.01 -13.34 9.07
CA PHE A 11 20.96 -12.41 8.46
C PHE A 11 21.99 -11.83 9.43
N SER A 12 21.94 -12.12 10.73
CA SER A 12 22.86 -11.62 11.77
C SER A 12 22.94 -10.09 11.95
N ASN A 13 22.68 -9.28 10.91
CA ASN A 13 22.59 -7.82 10.96
C ASN A 13 21.81 -7.26 9.75
N GLU A 14 21.47 -5.97 9.83
CA GLU A 14 20.76 -5.21 8.80
C GLU A 14 21.44 -5.24 7.43
N LEU A 15 22.77 -5.13 7.39
CA LEU A 15 23.52 -4.99 6.14
C LEU A 15 23.40 -6.25 5.27
N LYS A 16 23.48 -7.44 5.88
CA LYS A 16 23.29 -8.71 5.16
C LYS A 16 21.86 -8.88 4.66
N LEU A 17 20.87 -8.41 5.42
CA LEU A 17 19.48 -8.36 4.95
C LEU A 17 19.37 -7.42 3.76
N TYR A 18 19.90 -6.20 3.87
CA TYR A 18 19.88 -5.21 2.80
C TYR A 18 20.48 -5.78 1.51
N ASP A 19 21.67 -6.36 1.56
CA ASP A 19 22.34 -6.92 0.38
C ASP A 19 21.53 -8.07 -0.23
N ASN A 20 20.93 -8.95 0.60
CA ASN A 20 20.06 -10.02 0.12
C ASN A 20 18.80 -9.49 -0.58
N LEU A 21 18.12 -8.51 0.03
CA LEU A 21 16.92 -7.89 -0.54
C LEU A 21 17.25 -7.14 -1.83
N LYS A 22 18.35 -6.39 -1.83
CA LYS A 22 18.81 -5.60 -2.98
C LYS A 22 19.07 -6.49 -4.20
N GLU A 23 19.69 -7.64 -3.99
CA GLU A 23 20.02 -8.58 -5.07
C GLU A 23 18.78 -9.29 -5.65
N ARG A 24 17.73 -9.53 -4.83
CA ARG A 24 16.72 -10.56 -5.15
C ARG A 24 15.27 -10.12 -5.09
N HIS A 25 14.96 -9.12 -4.27
CA HIS A 25 13.59 -8.78 -3.91
C HIS A 25 13.20 -7.35 -4.27
N VAL A 26 14.19 -6.45 -4.46
CA VAL A 26 13.92 -5.12 -4.99
C VAL A 26 13.31 -5.27 -6.37
N ALA A 27 12.11 -4.72 -6.55
CA ALA A 27 11.38 -4.81 -7.80
C ALA A 27 12.11 -4.03 -8.90
N SER A 28 12.12 -4.59 -10.13
CA SER A 28 12.67 -3.87 -11.28
C SER A 28 11.84 -2.62 -11.60
N PHE A 29 12.45 -1.68 -12.31
CA PHE A 29 11.78 -0.46 -12.77
C PHE A 29 10.50 -0.77 -13.56
N GLU A 30 10.55 -1.73 -14.49
CA GLU A 30 9.42 -2.16 -15.30
C GLU A 30 8.33 -2.80 -14.43
N LYS A 31 8.74 -3.56 -13.41
CA LYS A 31 7.80 -4.18 -12.47
C LYS A 31 7.09 -3.13 -11.65
N LEU A 32 7.78 -2.12 -11.13
CA LEU A 32 7.19 -1.02 -10.38
C LEU A 32 6.20 -0.24 -11.28
N LYS A 33 6.65 0.20 -12.45
CA LYS A 33 5.83 0.93 -13.42
C LYS A 33 4.55 0.17 -13.77
N ALA A 34 4.66 -1.09 -14.17
CA ALA A 34 3.52 -1.94 -14.54
C ALA A 34 2.55 -2.24 -13.37
N ASN A 35 2.89 -1.83 -12.14
CA ASN A 35 2.09 -2.08 -10.94
C ASN A 35 1.63 -0.81 -10.22
N GLY A 36 1.67 0.33 -10.91
CA GLY A 36 1.05 1.58 -10.46
C GLY A 36 1.94 2.43 -9.56
N PHE A 37 3.22 2.09 -9.44
CA PHE A 37 4.19 2.94 -8.76
C PHE A 37 4.52 4.17 -9.62
N PRO A 38 4.59 5.37 -9.03
CA PRO A 38 5.05 6.55 -9.74
C PRO A 38 6.51 6.41 -10.13
N VAL A 39 6.80 6.79 -11.37
CA VAL A 39 8.16 6.86 -11.91
C VAL A 39 8.39 8.24 -12.49
N MET A 40 9.59 8.76 -12.29
CA MET A 40 10.00 10.01 -12.92
C MET A 40 10.51 9.73 -14.33
N MET A 41 10.01 10.49 -15.31
CA MET A 41 10.31 10.32 -16.73
C MET A 41 10.54 11.69 -17.36
N VAL A 42 11.44 11.74 -18.34
CA VAL A 42 11.66 12.92 -19.18
C VAL A 42 10.79 12.80 -20.43
N HIS A 43 9.99 13.82 -20.72
CA HIS A 43 9.17 13.88 -21.93
C HIS A 43 9.66 14.99 -22.87
N ASN A 44 9.95 14.65 -24.13
CA ASN A 44 10.27 15.60 -25.21
C ASN A 44 11.21 16.75 -24.80
N SER A 45 12.31 16.42 -24.12
CA SER A 45 13.34 17.37 -23.68
C SER A 45 12.91 18.38 -22.60
N GLY A 46 11.72 18.22 -22.00
CA GLY A 46 11.23 19.02 -20.87
C GLY A 46 11.75 18.56 -19.50
N PRO A 47 11.34 19.23 -18.40
CA PRO A 47 11.72 18.81 -17.05
C PRO A 47 11.21 17.39 -16.75
N GLU A 48 11.94 16.69 -15.90
CA GLU A 48 11.52 15.38 -15.41
C GLU A 48 10.21 15.51 -14.62
N GLN A 49 9.22 14.66 -14.93
CA GLN A 49 7.90 14.68 -14.28
C GLN A 49 7.49 13.27 -13.89
N ALA A 50 6.71 13.16 -12.80
CA ALA A 50 6.17 11.87 -12.39
C ALA A 50 5.09 11.40 -13.35
N GLN A 51 5.07 10.09 -13.58
CA GLN A 51 4.10 9.42 -14.43
C GLN A 51 3.67 8.12 -13.76
N ILE A 52 2.41 7.76 -13.98
CA ILE A 52 1.87 6.42 -13.78
C ILE A 52 1.78 5.75 -15.15
N ASP A 53 1.97 4.43 -15.21
CA ASP A 53 1.78 3.67 -16.45
C ASP A 53 0.43 3.98 -17.08
N SER A 54 0.41 4.33 -18.37
CA SER A 54 -0.80 4.72 -19.09
C SER A 54 -1.86 3.62 -19.09
N LYS A 55 -1.47 2.34 -18.99
CA LYS A 55 -2.40 1.20 -18.88
C LYS A 55 -3.17 1.18 -17.56
N LEU A 56 -2.65 1.86 -16.55
CA LEU A 56 -3.26 1.98 -15.22
C LEU A 56 -3.78 3.40 -14.95
N ALA A 57 -3.43 4.37 -15.80
CA ALA A 57 -3.82 5.76 -15.64
C ALA A 57 -5.34 5.89 -15.47
N ASP A 58 -6.17 5.32 -16.32
CA ASP A 58 -7.64 5.43 -16.19
C ASP A 58 -8.21 4.94 -14.84
N LYS A 59 -7.46 4.09 -14.12
CA LYS A 59 -7.85 3.53 -12.81
C LYS A 59 -7.22 4.26 -11.62
N LEU A 60 -6.04 4.85 -11.80
CA LEU A 60 -5.23 5.41 -10.73
C LEU A 60 -5.05 6.93 -10.84
N ILE A 61 -5.27 7.47 -12.02
CA ILE A 61 -5.21 8.88 -12.35
C ILE A 61 -6.56 9.31 -12.90
N ALA A 62 -7.18 10.27 -12.24
CA ALA A 62 -8.30 10.97 -12.83
C ALA A 62 -7.74 12.07 -13.71
N ASP A 63 -8.19 12.13 -14.97
CA ASP A 63 -8.14 13.39 -15.70
C ASP A 63 -8.87 14.47 -14.87
N ASP A 64 -8.56 15.74 -15.10
CA ASP A 64 -9.26 16.87 -14.47
C ASP A 64 -10.69 17.03 -15.04
N VAL A 65 -11.37 15.90 -15.24
CA VAL A 65 -12.78 15.77 -15.57
C VAL A 65 -13.59 15.57 -14.31
N HIS A 66 -14.81 16.08 -14.35
CA HIS A 66 -15.83 15.97 -13.31
C HIS A 66 -16.38 14.54 -13.13
N LYS A 67 -15.63 13.48 -13.46
CA LYS A 67 -16.09 12.08 -13.37
C LYS A 67 -15.06 11.18 -12.70
N LEU A 68 -15.49 10.51 -11.64
CA LEU A 68 -14.67 9.58 -10.85
C LEU A 68 -15.33 8.20 -10.76
N ARG A 69 -14.54 7.18 -10.42
CA ARG A 69 -15.05 5.82 -10.19
C ARG A 69 -14.94 5.47 -8.72
N CYS A 70 -16.08 5.12 -8.12
CA CYS A 70 -16.11 4.71 -6.73
C CYS A 70 -15.40 3.36 -6.55
N CYS A 71 -14.44 3.26 -5.62
CA CYS A 71 -13.72 2.02 -5.31
C CYS A 71 -14.53 1.04 -4.45
N ARG A 72 -15.69 1.46 -3.92
CA ARG A 72 -16.58 0.64 -3.09
C ARG A 72 -17.70 0.00 -3.89
N CYS A 73 -18.38 0.78 -4.74
CA CYS A 73 -19.56 0.35 -5.49
C CYS A 73 -19.35 0.32 -7.01
N ASP A 74 -18.14 0.63 -7.51
CA ASP A 74 -17.76 0.70 -8.93
C ASP A 74 -18.52 1.71 -9.80
N ALA A 75 -19.49 2.45 -9.22
CA ALA A 75 -20.26 3.46 -9.93
C ALA A 75 -19.37 4.62 -10.40
N ILE A 76 -19.66 5.12 -11.60
CA ILE A 76 -19.10 6.38 -12.09
C ILE A 76 -20.02 7.50 -11.59
N PHE A 77 -19.46 8.52 -10.96
CA PHE A 77 -20.21 9.63 -10.39
C PHE A 77 -19.57 10.96 -10.77
N ASP A 78 -20.39 12.00 -10.82
CA ASP A 78 -19.93 13.34 -11.13
C ASP A 78 -19.42 14.05 -9.87
N VAL A 79 -18.38 14.85 -10.01
CA VAL A 79 -17.84 15.73 -8.97
C VAL A 79 -17.84 17.17 -9.41
N ASP A 80 -18.13 18.08 -8.50
CA ASP A 80 -18.17 19.51 -8.79
C ASP A 80 -16.76 20.12 -8.94
N GLU A 81 -16.68 21.45 -9.01
CA GLU A 81 -15.41 22.18 -9.12
C GLU A 81 -14.55 22.12 -7.83
N TYR A 82 -15.14 21.74 -6.69
CA TYR A 82 -14.47 21.54 -5.41
C TYR A 82 -14.15 20.06 -5.15
N ASP A 83 -14.28 19.22 -6.17
CA ASP A 83 -14.11 17.78 -6.12
C ASP A 83 -15.05 17.09 -5.09
N GLN A 84 -16.18 17.72 -4.76
CA GLN A 84 -17.23 17.13 -3.94
C GLN A 84 -18.20 16.34 -4.82
N SER A 85 -18.76 15.26 -4.26
CA SER A 85 -19.74 14.44 -4.97
C SER A 85 -20.97 15.27 -5.34
N ALA A 86 -21.16 15.54 -6.64
CA ALA A 86 -22.28 16.33 -7.15
C ALA A 86 -23.60 15.54 -7.14
N THR A 87 -23.54 14.22 -6.90
CA THR A 87 -24.71 13.35 -6.89
C THR A 87 -25.36 13.28 -5.51
N GLU A 88 -26.68 13.50 -5.44
CA GLU A 88 -27.50 13.30 -4.22
C GLU A 88 -27.60 11.82 -3.76
N TYR A 89 -27.11 10.88 -4.58
CA TYR A 89 -27.24 9.44 -4.32
C TYR A 89 -26.21 8.94 -3.32
N ARG A 90 -26.68 8.26 -2.28
CA ARG A 90 -25.84 7.54 -1.31
C ARG A 90 -25.10 6.38 -1.99
N CYS A 91 -23.82 6.23 -1.68
CA CYS A 91 -23.03 5.08 -2.12
C CYS A 91 -23.55 3.81 -1.43
N ARG A 92 -24.06 2.84 -2.21
CA ARG A 92 -24.48 1.52 -1.73
C ARG A 92 -23.49 0.46 -2.16
N TYR A 93 -22.88 -0.24 -1.21
CA TYR A 93 -21.83 -1.22 -1.48
C TYR A 93 -21.84 -2.39 -0.51
N HIS A 94 -21.08 -3.44 -0.85
CA HIS A 94 -20.84 -4.61 0.00
C HIS A 94 -19.40 -4.55 0.54
N PRO A 95 -19.19 -4.45 1.88
CA PRO A 95 -17.84 -4.43 2.45
C PRO A 95 -17.17 -5.81 2.44
N GLY A 96 -17.96 -6.89 2.34
CA GLY A 96 -17.46 -8.25 2.27
C GLY A 96 -16.98 -8.62 0.87
N LYS A 97 -16.04 -9.56 0.76
CA LYS A 97 -15.67 -10.16 -0.53
C LYS A 97 -16.72 -11.19 -0.98
N ARG A 98 -16.79 -11.44 -2.28
CA ARG A 98 -17.58 -12.55 -2.85
C ARG A 98 -16.96 -13.89 -2.45
N VAL A 99 -17.82 -14.84 -2.12
CA VAL A 99 -17.45 -16.22 -1.80
C VAL A 99 -18.41 -17.19 -2.47
N THR A 100 -17.91 -18.34 -2.89
CA THR A 100 -18.77 -19.46 -3.31
C THR A 100 -19.36 -20.15 -2.08
N GLY A 101 -20.65 -20.43 -2.11
CA GLY A 101 -21.34 -21.16 -1.04
C GLY A 101 -22.81 -21.37 -1.36
N GLU A 102 -23.54 -21.90 -0.39
CA GLU A 102 -24.99 -22.05 -0.51
C GLU A 102 -25.70 -20.70 -0.33
N LEU A 103 -26.57 -20.38 -1.28
CA LEU A 103 -27.50 -19.26 -1.24
C LEU A 103 -28.75 -19.63 -0.44
N GLU A 104 -29.56 -18.62 -0.10
CA GLU A 104 -30.92 -18.88 0.38
C GLU A 104 -31.68 -19.76 -0.61
N GLY A 105 -32.28 -20.84 -0.12
CA GLY A 105 -32.89 -21.88 -0.96
C GLY A 105 -31.98 -23.06 -1.32
N GLY A 106 -30.74 -23.12 -0.80
CA GLY A 106 -29.86 -24.30 -0.89
C GLY A 106 -29.12 -24.45 -2.22
N ALA A 107 -29.30 -23.53 -3.17
CA ALA A 107 -28.55 -23.54 -4.42
C ALA A 107 -27.09 -23.11 -4.19
N ALA A 108 -26.15 -23.80 -4.81
CA ALA A 108 -24.76 -23.36 -4.84
C ALA A 108 -24.63 -22.12 -5.74
N GLY A 109 -23.97 -21.07 -5.24
CA GLY A 109 -23.76 -19.83 -5.98
C GLY A 109 -22.69 -18.93 -5.36
N GLU A 110 -22.53 -17.74 -5.92
CA GLU A 110 -21.70 -16.69 -5.35
C GLU A 110 -22.54 -15.79 -4.43
N LYS A 111 -22.06 -15.58 -3.21
CA LYS A 111 -22.67 -14.68 -2.23
C LYS A 111 -21.69 -13.70 -1.62
N TRP A 112 -22.20 -12.61 -1.09
CA TRP A 112 -21.42 -11.62 -0.36
C TRP A 112 -21.17 -12.08 1.08
N ARG A 113 -19.92 -12.09 1.53
CA ARG A 113 -19.58 -12.50 2.90
C ARG A 113 -20.21 -11.62 3.97
N CYS A 114 -20.47 -10.35 3.68
CA CYS A 114 -20.99 -9.38 4.65
C CYS A 114 -22.45 -9.62 5.04
N CYS A 115 -23.32 -9.95 4.10
CA CYS A 115 -24.76 -10.12 4.36
C CYS A 115 -25.32 -11.48 3.92
N GLY A 116 -24.53 -12.32 3.24
CA GLY A 116 -25.00 -13.56 2.64
C GLY A 116 -25.84 -13.38 1.38
N GLY A 117 -26.10 -12.13 0.96
CA GLY A 117 -26.89 -11.82 -0.23
C GLY A 117 -26.25 -12.36 -1.52
N PRO A 118 -27.05 -12.66 -2.56
CA PRO A 118 -26.57 -13.17 -3.83
C PRO A 118 -25.66 -12.16 -4.54
N ARG A 119 -24.85 -12.63 -5.49
CA ARG A 119 -23.91 -11.81 -6.28
C ARG A 119 -24.48 -10.48 -6.77
N ASP A 120 -25.70 -10.51 -7.32
CA ASP A 120 -26.33 -9.37 -7.98
C ASP A 120 -27.25 -8.55 -7.05
N SER A 121 -27.18 -8.79 -5.74
CA SER A 121 -27.91 -7.98 -4.74
C SER A 121 -27.32 -6.59 -4.56
N ASP A 122 -28.19 -5.62 -4.28
CA ASP A 122 -27.82 -4.27 -3.88
C ASP A 122 -26.89 -4.28 -2.65
N GLY A 123 -26.01 -3.27 -2.56
CA GLY A 123 -25.08 -3.11 -1.45
C GLY A 123 -25.76 -3.11 -0.08
N CYS A 124 -25.27 -3.94 0.85
CA CYS A 124 -25.81 -4.03 2.21
C CYS A 124 -25.33 -2.92 3.16
N THR A 125 -24.47 -2.01 2.69
CA THR A 125 -23.95 -0.87 3.43
C THR A 125 -24.14 0.41 2.63
N THR A 126 -24.50 1.50 3.32
CA THR A 126 -24.66 2.83 2.72
C THR A 126 -23.63 3.80 3.29
N SER A 127 -22.98 4.59 2.43
CA SER A 127 -22.22 5.78 2.81
C SER A 127 -22.83 7.02 2.14
N PHE A 128 -22.68 8.19 2.78
CA PHE A 128 -23.09 9.46 2.20
C PHE A 128 -22.24 9.87 0.99
N TYR A 129 -21.04 9.29 0.86
CA TYR A 129 -20.07 9.67 -0.16
C TYR A 129 -19.55 8.46 -0.93
N HIS A 130 -19.22 8.70 -2.21
CA HIS A 130 -18.47 7.76 -3.03
C HIS A 130 -16.97 7.93 -2.78
N ALA A 131 -16.29 6.87 -2.33
CA ALA A 131 -14.84 6.87 -2.14
C ALA A 131 -14.12 6.46 -3.43
N TYR A 132 -12.97 7.04 -3.74
CA TYR A 132 -12.19 6.73 -4.95
C TYR A 132 -10.69 6.69 -4.63
N LEU A 133 -9.91 6.02 -5.49
CA LEU A 133 -8.47 5.82 -5.31
C LEU A 133 -7.62 6.62 -6.30
N GLN A 134 -8.27 7.35 -7.20
CA GLN A 134 -7.62 8.08 -8.28
C GLN A 134 -6.97 9.36 -7.75
N THR A 135 -5.72 9.60 -8.13
CA THR A 135 -5.03 10.87 -7.91
C THR A 135 -5.29 11.79 -9.10
N ARG A 136 -5.47 13.09 -8.87
CA ARG A 136 -5.64 14.05 -9.98
C ARG A 136 -4.37 14.16 -10.81
N ARG A 137 -4.50 14.27 -12.14
CA ARG A 137 -3.35 14.38 -13.04
C ARG A 137 -2.43 15.56 -12.70
N ARG A 138 -3.00 16.71 -12.32
CA ARG A 138 -2.25 17.90 -11.87
C ARG A 138 -1.33 17.64 -10.68
N GLU A 139 -1.68 16.71 -9.78
CA GLU A 139 -0.87 16.39 -8.61
C GLU A 139 0.45 15.71 -8.96
N LEU A 140 0.57 15.11 -10.15
CA LEU A 140 1.82 14.50 -10.61
C LEU A 140 2.97 15.52 -10.72
N LEU A 141 2.66 16.82 -10.81
CA LEU A 141 3.65 17.90 -10.81
C LEU A 141 4.30 18.11 -9.43
N ASN A 142 3.65 17.67 -8.35
CA ASN A 142 4.10 17.84 -6.96
C ASN A 142 5.00 16.69 -6.47
N PHE A 143 5.29 15.72 -7.35
CA PHE A 143 6.06 14.54 -7.00
C PHE A 143 7.55 14.82 -7.01
N ILE A 144 8.24 14.36 -5.97
CA ILE A 144 9.70 14.47 -5.87
C ILE A 144 10.37 13.11 -5.67
N ARG A 145 11.61 12.97 -6.14
CA ARG A 145 12.42 11.79 -5.83
C ARG A 145 12.83 11.81 -4.36
N THR A 146 12.90 10.64 -3.75
CA THR A 146 13.67 10.47 -2.50
C THR A 146 15.09 11.04 -2.67
N PRO A 147 15.66 11.67 -1.63
CA PRO A 147 16.90 12.42 -1.76
C PRO A 147 18.06 11.50 -2.13
N LYS A 148 19.08 12.07 -2.81
CA LYS A 148 20.37 11.40 -2.96
C LYS A 148 21.04 11.28 -1.59
N GLU A 149 22.00 10.38 -1.51
CA GLU A 149 22.91 10.32 -0.38
C GLU A 149 23.74 11.60 -0.29
N ASP A 150 23.97 12.09 0.93
CA ASP A 150 24.78 13.30 1.14
C ASP A 150 26.28 13.00 0.98
N SER A 151 26.67 11.75 1.24
CA SER A 151 28.03 11.23 1.07
C SER A 151 28.00 9.70 0.94
N GLU A 152 29.16 9.10 0.65
CA GLU A 152 29.33 7.64 0.65
C GLU A 152 28.95 6.98 1.98
N TYR A 153 29.11 7.71 3.10
CA TYR A 153 28.86 7.25 4.47
C TYR A 153 27.53 7.76 5.05
N ASP A 154 26.63 8.25 4.21
CA ASP A 154 25.31 8.71 4.65
C ASP A 154 24.60 7.60 5.46
N PRO A 155 24.22 7.87 6.72
CA PRO A 155 23.65 6.86 7.62
C PRO A 155 22.28 6.32 7.18
N ARG A 156 21.60 7.01 6.26
CA ARG A 156 20.33 6.58 5.65
C ARG A 156 20.55 5.48 4.60
N SER A 157 21.76 5.40 4.04
CA SER A 157 22.11 4.43 3.01
C SER A 157 22.17 3.01 3.58
N ARG A 158 21.78 2.03 2.76
CA ARG A 158 21.82 0.59 3.10
C ARG A 158 20.97 0.22 4.32
N LYS A 159 19.95 1.03 4.61
CA LYS A 159 18.92 0.78 5.62
C LYS A 159 17.73 0.03 5.05
N VAL A 160 17.03 -0.71 5.90
CA VAL A 160 15.78 -1.41 5.56
C VAL A 160 14.69 -0.97 6.52
N TYR A 161 13.67 -0.32 5.98
CA TYR A 161 12.50 0.12 6.74
C TYR A 161 11.23 -0.51 6.18
N ILE A 162 10.33 -0.88 7.10
CA ILE A 162 8.98 -1.29 6.82
C ILE A 162 8.12 -0.05 6.92
N LEU A 163 7.44 0.31 5.84
CA LEU A 163 6.63 1.51 5.75
C LEU A 163 5.17 1.12 5.55
N GLU A 164 4.30 1.61 6.42
CA GLU A 164 2.85 1.46 6.32
C GLU A 164 2.15 2.77 6.69
N ALA A 165 0.92 2.93 6.23
CA ALA A 165 0.14 4.12 6.50
C ALA A 165 -1.36 3.82 6.67
N ALA A 166 -2.02 4.62 7.48
CA ALA A 166 -3.47 4.73 7.52
C ALA A 166 -3.92 5.88 6.62
N PHE A 167 -5.01 5.67 5.89
CA PHE A 167 -5.53 6.61 4.90
C PHE A 167 -6.94 7.03 5.25
N VAL A 168 -7.29 8.24 4.84
CA VAL A 168 -8.65 8.78 4.83
C VAL A 168 -9.01 9.22 3.41
N TYR A 169 -10.29 9.35 3.13
CA TYR A 169 -10.77 9.82 1.83
C TYR A 169 -11.11 11.31 1.88
N THR A 170 -10.52 12.05 0.94
CA THR A 170 -10.69 13.48 0.78
C THR A 170 -11.18 13.82 -0.63
N THR A 171 -11.60 15.07 -0.86
CA THR A 171 -11.89 15.59 -2.20
C THR A 171 -10.67 15.58 -3.15
N GLY A 172 -9.45 15.38 -2.65
CA GLY A 172 -8.24 15.15 -3.45
C GLY A 172 -7.96 13.69 -3.80
N GLY A 173 -8.76 12.75 -3.25
CA GLY A 173 -8.48 11.32 -3.24
C GLY A 173 -7.97 10.83 -1.87
N PRO A 174 -7.35 9.64 -1.81
CA PRO A 174 -6.82 9.11 -0.56
C PRO A 174 -5.63 9.91 -0.06
N GLU A 175 -5.71 10.39 1.18
CA GLU A 175 -4.63 11.09 1.87
C GLU A 175 -4.17 10.29 3.10
N ILE A 176 -2.90 10.42 3.46
CA ILE A 176 -2.34 9.75 4.64
C ILE A 176 -2.73 10.52 5.90
N ALA A 177 -3.26 9.81 6.89
CA ALA A 177 -3.59 10.36 8.21
C ALA A 177 -2.66 9.84 9.32
N ARG A 178 -2.01 8.69 9.12
CA ARG A 178 -0.92 8.20 9.98
C ARG A 178 0.14 7.50 9.15
N LEU A 179 1.42 7.81 9.39
CA LEU A 179 2.57 7.19 8.72
C LEU A 179 3.46 6.51 9.77
N LEU A 180 3.67 5.21 9.59
CA LEU A 180 4.49 4.39 10.48
C LEU A 180 5.67 3.81 9.70
N ALA A 181 6.90 4.05 10.19
CA ALA A 181 8.09 3.36 9.73
C ALA A 181 8.70 2.55 10.88
N VAL A 182 9.00 1.29 10.59
CA VAL A 182 9.57 0.32 11.52
C VAL A 182 10.90 -0.17 10.95
N SER A 183 11.95 -0.27 11.77
CA SER A 183 13.24 -0.81 11.35
C SER A 183 13.16 -2.32 11.09
N TRP A 184 14.20 -2.85 10.44
CA TRP A 184 14.33 -4.27 10.12
C TRP A 184 14.20 -5.24 11.32
N ASP A 185 14.45 -4.74 12.54
CA ASP A 185 14.29 -5.45 13.82
C ASP A 185 12.93 -5.17 14.49
N GLY A 186 11.96 -4.67 13.74
CA GLY A 186 10.60 -4.49 14.22
C GLY A 186 10.40 -3.37 15.25
N GLN A 187 11.38 -2.50 15.47
CA GLN A 187 11.23 -1.33 16.33
C GLN A 187 10.66 -0.13 15.54
N PRO A 188 9.67 0.60 16.07
CA PRO A 188 9.21 1.85 15.48
C PRO A 188 10.35 2.89 15.45
N VAL A 189 10.54 3.52 14.29
CA VAL A 189 11.51 4.63 14.10
C VAL A 189 10.84 5.93 13.65
N LEU A 190 9.60 5.84 13.18
CA LEU A 190 8.76 6.98 12.83
C LEU A 190 7.30 6.61 13.08
N ASP A 191 6.56 7.43 13.81
CA ASP A 191 5.11 7.31 13.93
C ASP A 191 4.53 8.73 13.95
N LEU A 192 3.91 9.12 12.83
CA LEU A 192 3.39 10.47 12.64
C LEU A 192 1.90 10.41 12.33
N LEU A 193 1.12 11.17 13.09
CA LEU A 193 -0.19 11.63 12.64
C LEU A 193 -0.01 12.80 11.67
N VAL A 194 -0.82 12.80 10.61
CA VAL A 194 -0.73 13.76 9.50
C VAL A 194 -2.08 14.45 9.33
N ASP A 195 -2.04 15.77 9.16
CA ASP A 195 -3.19 16.61 8.84
C ASP A 195 -3.61 16.35 7.38
N ALA A 196 -4.51 15.38 7.22
CA ALA A 196 -5.10 15.03 5.93
C ALA A 196 -6.20 16.01 5.48
N ASN A 197 -6.54 17.03 6.28
CA ASN A 197 -7.59 18.00 5.96
C ASN A 197 -7.05 19.37 5.50
N ARG A 198 -5.75 19.44 5.17
CA ARG A 198 -5.09 20.72 4.87
C ARG A 198 -5.34 21.21 3.44
N GLU A 199 -5.11 20.36 2.45
CA GLU A 199 -5.29 20.71 1.03
C GLU A 199 -6.71 20.39 0.54
N TYR A 200 -7.31 19.35 1.11
CA TYR A 200 -8.56 18.75 0.67
C TYR A 200 -9.44 18.42 1.87
N ASP A 201 -10.75 18.52 1.70
CA ASP A 201 -11.71 18.23 2.77
C ASP A 201 -11.87 16.71 2.93
N ILE A 202 -11.70 16.22 4.16
CA ILE A 202 -11.98 14.83 4.53
C ILE A 202 -13.51 14.64 4.53
N PHE A 203 -14.00 13.70 3.73
CA PHE A 203 -15.41 13.30 3.72
C PHE A 203 -15.65 11.92 4.35
N ASP A 204 -14.61 11.08 4.47
CA ASP A 204 -14.74 9.76 5.09
C ASP A 204 -13.40 9.29 5.70
N TYR A 205 -13.39 9.09 7.02
CA TYR A 205 -12.23 8.61 7.76
C TYR A 205 -11.95 7.12 7.54
N ASP A 206 -12.93 6.36 7.04
CA ASP A 206 -12.90 4.91 6.90
C ASP A 206 -12.40 4.21 8.18
N SER A 207 -12.86 4.69 9.35
CA SER A 207 -12.32 4.32 10.67
C SER A 207 -12.23 2.81 10.92
N PHE A 208 -13.11 2.02 10.28
CA PHE A 208 -13.05 0.56 10.34
C PHE A 208 -11.80 -0.02 9.68
N ASN A 209 -11.34 0.55 8.56
CA ASN A 209 -10.17 0.09 7.79
C ASN A 209 -8.93 0.96 7.97
N SER A 210 -9.03 2.12 8.62
CA SER A 210 -7.91 3.03 8.87
C SER A 210 -7.53 3.10 10.36
N GLY A 211 -8.47 2.78 11.26
CA GLY A 211 -8.32 3.04 12.69
C GLY A 211 -8.28 4.52 13.07
N ILE A 212 -8.53 5.43 12.11
CA ILE A 212 -8.48 6.88 12.31
C ILE A 212 -9.88 7.41 12.57
N THR A 213 -10.00 8.26 13.57
CA THR A 213 -11.21 9.02 13.92
C THR A 213 -11.03 10.51 13.68
N TYR A 214 -12.12 11.27 13.72
CA TYR A 214 -12.06 12.74 13.68
C TYR A 214 -11.18 13.28 14.82
N GLU A 215 -11.32 12.71 16.01
CA GLU A 215 -10.60 13.09 17.22
C GLU A 215 -9.08 12.92 17.09
N ASP A 216 -8.63 11.92 16.33
CA ASP A 216 -7.19 11.67 16.12
C ASP A 216 -6.52 12.76 15.27
N VAL A 217 -7.26 13.37 14.33
CA VAL A 217 -6.66 14.29 13.33
C VAL A 217 -7.08 15.75 13.46
N LYS A 218 -8.16 16.07 14.19
CA LYS A 218 -8.73 17.44 14.26
C LYS A 218 -7.75 18.55 14.66
N ASP A 219 -6.77 18.23 15.51
CA ASP A 219 -5.81 19.19 16.06
C ASP A 219 -4.39 19.01 15.51
N ILE A 220 -4.20 18.06 14.59
CA ILE A 220 -2.89 17.79 13.98
C ILE A 220 -2.52 18.94 13.04
N LYS A 221 -1.23 19.32 13.07
CA LYS A 221 -0.67 20.42 12.26
C LYS A 221 0.47 19.99 11.35
N VAL A 222 0.85 18.70 11.41
CA VAL A 222 1.89 18.14 10.55
C VAL A 222 1.25 17.80 9.21
N ASP A 223 1.50 18.61 8.19
CA ASP A 223 1.02 18.33 6.85
C ASP A 223 1.79 17.19 6.16
N MET A 224 1.28 16.71 5.02
CA MET A 224 1.91 15.63 4.25
C MET A 224 3.34 15.98 3.82
N TYR A 225 3.62 17.22 3.39
CA TYR A 225 4.96 17.63 2.96
C TYR A 225 5.97 17.59 4.10
N THR A 226 5.56 18.03 5.30
CA THR A 226 6.34 17.99 6.52
C THR A 226 6.57 16.54 6.94
N ALA A 227 5.54 15.68 6.87
CA ALA A 227 5.69 14.25 7.13
C ALA A 227 6.69 13.60 6.14
N ARG A 228 6.66 14.00 4.86
CA ARG A 228 7.62 13.56 3.84
C ARG A 228 9.03 14.01 4.15
N ASP A 229 9.22 15.26 4.54
CA ASP A 229 10.53 15.80 4.89
C ASP A 229 11.10 15.14 6.15
N VAL A 230 10.24 14.80 7.13
CA VAL A 230 10.64 14.00 8.30
C VAL A 230 11.04 12.60 7.87
N LEU A 231 10.27 11.94 6.99
CA LEU A 231 10.66 10.64 6.43
C LEU A 231 12.00 10.72 5.69
N PHE A 232 12.27 11.78 4.95
CA PHE A 232 13.52 11.98 4.21
C PHE A 232 14.75 12.21 5.10
N LYS A 233 14.56 12.52 6.39
CA LYS A 233 15.64 12.47 7.38
C LYS A 233 16.07 11.04 7.71
N LEU A 234 15.17 10.06 7.52
CA LEU A 234 15.44 8.63 7.76
C LEU A 234 15.86 7.89 6.49
N ILE A 235 15.39 8.32 5.32
CA ILE A 235 15.56 7.59 4.07
C ILE A 235 16.25 8.41 2.98
N ASN A 236 16.96 7.73 2.09
CA ASN A 236 17.45 8.27 0.83
C ASN A 236 17.18 7.26 -0.30
N HIS A 237 17.56 7.57 -1.53
CA HIS A 237 17.34 6.69 -2.69
C HIS A 237 18.05 5.32 -2.61
N LYS A 238 19.00 5.13 -1.67
CA LYS A 238 19.70 3.86 -1.37
C LYS A 238 19.06 3.08 -0.23
N THR A 239 18.15 3.66 0.55
CA THR A 239 17.35 2.90 1.53
C THR A 239 16.45 1.89 0.81
N ILE A 240 16.16 0.74 1.40
CA ILE A 240 15.12 -0.18 0.93
C ILE A 240 13.85 0.05 1.74
N LEU A 241 12.75 0.34 1.05
CA LEU A 241 11.42 0.38 1.64
C LEU A 241 10.70 -0.95 1.39
N VAL A 242 10.24 -1.57 2.47
CA VAL A 242 9.44 -2.79 2.47
C VAL A 242 8.01 -2.44 2.88
N GLY A 243 7.00 -3.01 2.24
CA GLY A 243 5.62 -2.76 2.63
C GLY A 243 4.62 -3.64 1.89
N HIS A 244 3.34 -3.26 1.94
CA HIS A 244 2.27 -3.90 1.19
C HIS A 244 1.44 -2.87 0.42
N CYS A 245 1.43 -2.96 -0.92
CA CYS A 245 0.79 -1.95 -1.79
C CYS A 245 1.38 -0.53 -1.58
N LEU A 246 2.71 -0.45 -1.49
CA LEU A 246 3.45 0.80 -1.28
C LEU A 246 3.20 1.83 -2.38
N ASP A 247 2.70 1.44 -3.56
CA ASP A 247 2.32 2.38 -4.62
C ASP A 247 1.30 3.42 -4.13
N MET A 248 0.43 3.06 -3.19
CA MET A 248 -0.53 3.98 -2.60
C MET A 248 0.15 5.00 -1.69
N ILE A 249 1.11 4.56 -0.86
CA ILE A 249 1.92 5.46 -0.02
C ILE A 249 2.76 6.40 -0.90
N MET A 250 3.39 5.88 -1.96
CA MET A 250 4.18 6.71 -2.88
C MET A 250 3.32 7.81 -3.54
N ARG A 251 2.08 7.50 -3.92
CA ARG A 251 1.15 8.49 -4.50
C ARG A 251 0.68 9.52 -3.48
N ALA A 252 0.23 9.09 -2.30
CA ALA A 252 -0.26 10.01 -1.26
C ALA A 252 0.87 10.91 -0.70
N MET A 253 2.09 10.37 -0.55
CA MET A 253 3.26 11.17 -0.16
C MET A 253 3.83 11.98 -1.34
N LYS A 254 3.25 11.92 -2.53
CA LYS A 254 3.74 12.57 -3.75
C LYS A 254 5.26 12.34 -3.93
N MET A 255 5.72 11.09 -3.85
CA MET A 255 7.14 10.77 -3.91
C MET A 255 7.49 9.58 -4.81
N VAL A 256 8.70 9.59 -5.35
CA VAL A 256 9.23 8.50 -6.19
C VAL A 256 10.44 7.85 -5.50
N HIS A 257 10.31 6.56 -5.21
CA HIS A 257 11.35 5.72 -4.65
C HIS A 257 11.42 4.40 -5.43
N LEU A 258 12.63 3.94 -5.76
CA LEU A 258 12.83 2.78 -6.65
C LEU A 258 13.36 1.54 -5.94
N ASN A 259 13.90 1.68 -4.73
CA ASN A 259 14.41 0.54 -3.94
C ASN A 259 13.29 -0.06 -3.09
N ILE A 260 12.31 -0.66 -3.76
CA ILE A 260 11.08 -1.13 -3.14
C ILE A 260 11.01 -2.65 -3.12
N VAL A 261 10.68 -3.21 -1.95
CA VAL A 261 10.29 -4.61 -1.76
C VAL A 261 8.82 -4.62 -1.34
N ASP A 262 7.92 -4.85 -2.28
CA ASP A 262 6.49 -4.86 -2.01
C ASP A 262 5.94 -6.29 -1.90
N THR A 263 5.45 -6.65 -0.71
CA THR A 263 4.94 -7.99 -0.42
C THR A 263 3.68 -8.33 -1.22
N SER A 264 2.88 -7.36 -1.67
CA SER A 264 1.73 -7.56 -2.57
C SER A 264 2.16 -7.96 -3.99
N LEU A 265 3.39 -7.60 -4.39
CA LEU A 265 3.99 -8.04 -5.66
C LEU A 265 4.60 -9.43 -5.55
N ILE A 266 5.19 -9.75 -4.39
CA ILE A 266 5.78 -11.06 -4.09
C ILE A 266 4.69 -12.13 -3.97
N TYR A 267 3.64 -11.84 -3.19
CA TYR A 267 2.55 -12.78 -2.85
C TYR A 267 1.29 -12.53 -3.67
N ARG A 268 1.44 -12.20 -4.96
CA ARG A 268 0.33 -11.95 -5.89
C ARG A 268 -0.44 -13.24 -6.22
N SER A 269 -1.75 -13.11 -6.45
CA SER A 269 -2.54 -14.20 -7.04
C SER A 269 -2.10 -14.46 -8.48
N THR A 270 -1.52 -15.64 -8.74
CA THR A 270 -1.20 -16.07 -10.11
C THR A 270 -2.45 -16.35 -10.93
N LYS A 271 -3.53 -16.84 -10.29
CA LYS A 271 -4.80 -17.18 -10.94
C LYS A 271 -5.61 -15.96 -11.37
N LEU A 272 -5.74 -14.96 -10.48
CA LEU A 272 -6.55 -13.77 -10.71
C LEU A 272 -5.72 -12.58 -11.23
N ASN A 273 -4.40 -12.72 -11.29
CA ASN A 273 -3.44 -11.68 -11.63
C ASN A 273 -3.61 -10.38 -10.81
N CYS A 274 -4.12 -10.48 -9.58
CA CYS A 274 -4.41 -9.34 -8.71
C CYS A 274 -3.61 -9.40 -7.40
N LYS A 275 -3.33 -8.21 -6.83
CA LYS A 275 -2.74 -8.07 -5.50
C LYS A 275 -3.74 -8.60 -4.46
N TYR A 276 -3.26 -9.41 -3.50
CA TYR A 276 -4.05 -9.67 -2.30
C TYR A 276 -4.01 -8.44 -1.39
N SER A 277 -5.03 -8.28 -0.55
CA SER A 277 -4.94 -7.37 0.60
C SER A 277 -4.02 -7.99 1.65
N LEU A 278 -3.41 -7.18 2.52
CA LEU A 278 -2.48 -7.68 3.54
C LEU A 278 -3.12 -8.79 4.39
N ARG A 279 -4.34 -8.56 4.89
CA ARG A 279 -5.12 -9.58 5.62
C ARG A 279 -5.34 -10.89 4.86
N SER A 280 -5.47 -10.83 3.53
CA SER A 280 -5.58 -12.04 2.71
C SER A 280 -4.23 -12.71 2.50
N SER A 281 -3.15 -11.94 2.34
CA SER A 281 -1.78 -12.49 2.26
C SER A 281 -1.37 -13.17 3.56
N THR A 282 -1.64 -12.57 4.73
CA THR A 282 -1.32 -13.18 6.02
C THR A 282 -2.14 -14.45 6.25
N ALA A 283 -3.45 -14.42 5.95
CA ALA A 283 -4.31 -15.58 6.10
C ALA A 283 -3.85 -16.74 5.20
N HIS A 284 -3.46 -16.44 3.95
CA HIS A 284 -3.07 -17.47 2.99
C HIS A 284 -1.66 -18.03 3.21
N HIS A 285 -0.70 -17.18 3.58
CA HIS A 285 0.72 -17.57 3.65
C HIS A 285 1.25 -17.79 5.07
N LEU A 286 0.66 -17.13 6.07
CA LEU A 286 1.06 -17.25 7.47
C LEU A 286 0.04 -18.03 8.32
N ASN A 287 -1.13 -18.37 7.76
CA ASN A 287 -2.27 -18.97 8.47
C ASN A 287 -2.67 -18.16 9.73
N PHE A 288 -2.63 -16.83 9.62
CA PHE A 288 -3.01 -15.91 10.69
C PHE A 288 -3.75 -14.68 10.13
N ALA A 289 -4.78 -14.24 10.83
CA ALA A 289 -5.57 -13.07 10.47
C ALA A 289 -5.19 -11.87 11.35
N ILE A 290 -4.91 -10.74 10.70
CA ILE A 290 -4.74 -9.45 11.37
C ILE A 290 -6.11 -8.76 11.59
N HIS A 291 -6.13 -7.78 12.50
CA HIS A 291 -7.25 -6.91 12.82
C HIS A 291 -8.46 -7.62 13.43
N GLU A 292 -8.23 -8.66 14.24
CA GLU A 292 -9.32 -9.33 14.97
C GLU A 292 -9.96 -8.44 16.03
N LYS A 293 -9.19 -7.48 16.59
CA LYS A 293 -9.63 -6.55 17.64
C LYS A 293 -9.86 -5.12 17.15
N GLY A 294 -9.86 -4.90 15.83
CA GLY A 294 -9.85 -3.58 15.21
C GLY A 294 -8.61 -3.36 14.38
N TYR A 295 -8.61 -2.29 13.57
CA TYR A 295 -7.47 -1.93 12.75
C TYR A 295 -6.30 -1.48 13.61
N ASP A 296 -5.12 -2.01 13.32
CA ASP A 296 -3.86 -1.68 13.99
C ASP A 296 -2.74 -1.62 12.96
N LEU A 297 -2.08 -0.45 12.89
CA LEU A 297 -1.02 -0.16 11.93
C LEU A 297 0.30 -0.83 12.33
N ASP A 298 0.56 -0.94 13.64
CA ASP A 298 1.73 -1.66 14.17
C ASP A 298 1.61 -3.16 13.86
N GLU A 299 0.40 -3.73 13.99
CA GLU A 299 0.11 -5.10 13.57
C GLU A 299 0.40 -5.32 12.07
N ASN A 300 0.09 -4.33 11.21
CA ASN A 300 0.40 -4.39 9.77
C ASN A 300 1.92 -4.49 9.54
N CYS A 301 2.71 -3.62 10.16
CA CYS A 301 4.18 -3.66 10.05
C CYS A 301 4.75 -5.01 10.49
N GLN A 302 4.28 -5.55 11.62
CA GLN A 302 4.71 -6.86 12.11
C GLN A 302 4.31 -8.00 11.17
N ALA A 303 3.13 -7.92 10.54
CA ALA A 303 2.69 -8.90 9.56
C ALA A 303 3.54 -8.87 8.28
N ILE A 304 3.92 -7.68 7.81
CA ILE A 304 4.80 -7.50 6.64
C ILE A 304 6.19 -8.04 6.91
N LEU A 305 6.75 -7.76 8.09
CA LEU A 305 8.00 -8.36 8.56
C LEU A 305 7.93 -9.89 8.54
N GLN A 306 6.82 -10.48 8.99
CA GLN A 306 6.62 -11.93 8.97
C GLN A 306 6.54 -12.50 7.55
N LEU A 307 5.85 -11.81 6.64
CA LEU A 307 5.80 -12.18 5.22
C LEU A 307 7.19 -12.10 4.58
N LEU A 308 7.97 -11.06 4.87
CA LEU A 308 9.34 -10.93 4.40
C LEU A 308 10.23 -12.06 4.91
N CYS A 309 10.14 -12.38 6.21
CA CYS A 309 10.84 -13.50 6.83
C CYS A 309 10.50 -14.83 6.17
N LEU A 310 9.22 -15.07 5.89
CA LEU A 310 8.77 -16.28 5.22
C LEU A 310 9.42 -16.36 3.83
N ARG A 311 9.34 -15.28 3.05
CA ARG A 311 9.90 -15.23 1.70
C ARG A 311 11.38 -15.57 1.69
N VAL A 312 12.16 -14.92 2.56
CA VAL A 312 13.59 -15.17 2.71
C VAL A 312 13.87 -16.63 3.07
N LYS A 313 13.13 -17.20 4.03
CA LYS A 313 13.33 -18.59 4.47
C LYS A 313 13.09 -19.59 3.36
N GLU A 314 12.05 -19.38 2.56
CA GLU A 314 11.78 -20.23 1.40
C GLU A 314 12.94 -20.22 0.41
N GLU A 315 13.60 -19.07 0.21
CA GLU A 315 14.76 -18.99 -0.67
C GLU A 315 15.97 -19.75 -0.13
N PHE A 316 16.28 -19.62 1.17
CA PHE A 316 17.36 -20.39 1.78
C PHE A 316 17.11 -21.90 1.67
N ARG A 317 15.88 -22.35 1.92
CA ARG A 317 15.50 -23.77 1.74
C ARG A 317 15.70 -24.24 0.31
N ARG A 318 15.19 -23.48 -0.68
CA ARG A 318 15.36 -23.82 -2.11
C ARG A 318 16.83 -23.92 -2.51
N ARG A 319 17.72 -23.10 -1.92
CA ARG A 319 19.17 -23.21 -2.19
C ARG A 319 19.78 -24.48 -1.61
N HIS A 320 19.50 -24.78 -0.34
CA HIS A 320 19.99 -26.02 0.28
C HIS A 320 19.54 -27.27 -0.50
N ASP A 321 18.27 -27.30 -0.94
CA ASP A 321 17.74 -28.41 -1.73
C ASP A 321 18.40 -28.50 -3.11
N ASN A 322 18.66 -27.37 -3.77
CA ASN A 322 19.32 -27.34 -5.08
C ASN A 322 20.81 -27.74 -4.99
N THR A 323 21.51 -27.33 -3.93
CA THR A 323 22.89 -27.77 -3.66
C THR A 323 22.94 -29.28 -3.40
N PHE A 324 22.01 -29.84 -2.62
CA PHE A 324 21.91 -31.28 -2.40
C PHE A 324 21.61 -32.06 -3.67
N ARG A 325 20.69 -31.57 -4.52
CA ARG A 325 20.39 -32.19 -5.82
C ARG A 325 21.56 -32.15 -6.80
N PHE A 326 22.43 -31.16 -6.72
CA PHE A 326 23.64 -31.07 -7.55
C PHE A 326 24.73 -32.04 -7.06
N ILE A 327 24.80 -32.30 -5.76
CA ILE A 327 25.74 -33.27 -5.16
C ILE A 327 25.33 -34.71 -5.48
N ILE A 328 24.03 -35.04 -5.47
CA ILE A 328 23.53 -36.40 -5.76
C ILE A 328 23.60 -36.75 -7.26
N ARG A 329 23.76 -35.76 -8.15
CA ARG A 329 23.85 -35.94 -9.61
C ARG A 329 25.29 -36.00 -10.15
N LYS A 330 26.31 -35.99 -9.28
CA LYS A 330 27.72 -36.21 -9.64
C LYS A 330 28.18 -37.56 -9.12
#